data_AF-A0A924M6K8-F1
#
_entry.id   AF-A0A924M6K8-F1
#
_cell.length_a   1.000
_cell.length_b   1.000
_cell.length_c   1.000
_cell.angle_alpha   90.00
_cell.angle_beta   90.00
_cell.angle_gamma   90.00
#
_symmetry.space_group_name_H-M   'P 1'
#
loop_
_entity.id
_entity.type
_entity.pdbx_description
1 polymer ?
#
loop_
_entity_poly.entity_id
_entity_poly.type
_entity_poly.pdbx_seq_one_letter_code
_entity_poly.pdbx_strand_id
1 'polypeptide(L)' 'MNLEITAALNDESIRSNMLAQGVEPAPSTQEAFGTYISTETTKWAKVIRTANIKPE' A
#
# COMPACT_ATOMS: atom_id res chain seq x y z
N MET A 1 -17.19 4.72 -3.42
CA MET A 1 -15.86 4.98 -2.83
C MET A 1 -14.74 4.11 -3.39
N ASN A 2 -14.61 2.80 -3.10
CA ASN A 2 -13.45 2.02 -3.60
C ASN A 2 -13.34 2.01 -5.14
N LEU A 3 -14.46 1.81 -5.85
CA LEU A 3 -14.48 1.84 -7.32
C LEU A 3 -14.01 3.18 -7.90
N GLU A 4 -14.39 4.30 -7.26
CA GLU A 4 -14.00 5.65 -7.70
C GLU A 4 -12.50 5.90 -7.47
N ILE A 5 -11.95 5.45 -6.34
CA ILE A 5 -10.53 5.52 -6.05
C ILE A 5 -9.74 4.66 -7.04
N THR A 6 -10.20 3.44 -7.30
CA THR A 6 -9.58 2.53 -8.29
C THR A 6 -9.64 3.13 -9.68
N ALA A 7 -10.74 3.77 -10.07
CA ALA A 7 -10.84 4.45 -11.36
C ALA A 7 -9.86 5.63 -11.45
N ALA A 8 -9.78 6.48 -10.42
CA ALA A 8 -8.84 7.59 -10.37
C ALA A 8 -7.37 7.13 -10.45
N LEU A 9 -7.00 6.06 -9.72
CA LEU A 9 -5.64 5.51 -9.76
C LEU A 9 -5.30 4.83 -11.11
N ASN A 10 -6.31 4.48 -11.91
CA ASN A 10 -6.14 3.95 -13.26
C ASN A 10 -6.17 5.02 -14.35
N ASP A 11 -6.59 6.25 -14.03
CA ASP A 11 -6.53 7.37 -14.96
C ASP A 11 -5.08 7.68 -15.33
N GLU A 12 -4.84 7.86 -16.63
CA GLU A 12 -3.48 8.01 -17.16
C GLU A 12 -2.82 9.31 -16.70
N SER A 13 -3.57 10.40 -16.56
CA SER A 13 -3.05 11.67 -16.08
C SER A 13 -2.66 11.59 -14.61
N ILE A 14 -3.46 10.91 -13.79
CA ILE A 14 -3.17 10.69 -12.38
C ILE A 14 -1.97 9.78 -12.22
N ARG A 15 -1.93 8.66 -12.95
CA ARG A 15 -0.81 7.72 -12.95
C ARG A 15 0.50 8.41 -13.33
N SER A 16 0.50 9.18 -14.41
CA SER A 16 1.69 9.91 -14.88
C SER A 16 2.20 10.90 -13.82
N ASN A 17 1.30 11.66 -13.19
CA ASN A 17 1.65 12.60 -12.13
C ASN A 17 2.20 11.91 -10.87
N MET A 18 1.66 10.76 -10.48
CA MET A 18 2.16 9.99 -9.34
C MET A 18 3.57 9.45 -9.63
N LEU A 19 3.78 8.87 -10.82
CA LEU A 19 5.08 8.36 -11.24
C LEU A 19 6.13 9.47 -11.32
N ALA A 20 5.76 10.67 -11.81
CA ALA A 20 6.64 11.83 -11.85
C ALA A 20 7.08 12.29 -10.44
N GLN A 21 6.29 11.99 -9.41
CA GLN A 21 6.60 12.25 -8.00
C GLN A 21 7.32 11.08 -7.31
N GLY A 22 7.63 10.01 -8.06
CA GLY A 22 8.25 8.79 -7.50
C GLY A 22 7.28 7.90 -6.73
N VAL A 23 5.97 8.10 -6.91
CA VAL A 23 4.93 7.29 -6.26
C VAL A 23 4.37 6.29 -7.27
N GLU A 24 4.40 5.00 -6.91
CA GLU A 24 3.80 3.95 -7.73
C GLU A 24 2.32 3.76 -7.33
N PRO A 25 1.36 3.98 -8.24
CA PRO A 25 -0.05 3.76 -7.94
C PRO A 25 -0.35 2.25 -7.84
N ALA A 26 -1.04 1.87 -6.77
CA ALA A 26 -1.41 0.48 -6.49
C ALA A 26 -2.94 0.35 -6.33
N PRO A 27 -3.73 0.47 -7.41
CA PRO A 27 -5.16 0.21 -7.35
C PRO A 27 -5.42 -1.25 -6.97
N SER A 28 -6.31 -1.48 -5.99
CA SER A 28 -6.66 -2.82 -5.51
C SER A 28 -8.13 -2.92 -5.12
N THR A 29 -8.60 -4.14 -4.91
CA THR A 29 -9.88 -4.38 -4.23
C THR A 29 -9.73 -4.16 -2.72
N GLN A 30 -10.86 -4.04 -2.02
CA GLN A 30 -10.88 -3.92 -0.56
C GLN A 30 -10.32 -5.17 0.12
N GLU A 31 -10.66 -6.35 -0.39
CA GLU A 31 -10.20 -7.64 0.12
C GLU A 31 -8.68 -7.76 -0.04
N ALA A 32 -8.16 -7.44 -1.22
CA ALA A 32 -6.72 -7.46 -1.50
C ALA A 32 -5.96 -6.50 -0.58
N PHE A 33 -6.50 -5.30 -0.33
CA PHE A 33 -5.91 -4.35 0.60
C PHE A 33 -5.92 -4.87 2.05
N GLY A 34 -7.02 -5.49 2.49
CA GLY A 34 -7.09 -6.15 3.81
C GLY A 34 -6.05 -7.27 3.96
N THR A 35 -5.88 -8.11 2.94
CA THR A 35 -4.83 -9.15 2.92
C THR A 35 -3.43 -8.55 2.97
N TYR A 36 -3.18 -7.45 2.25
CA TYR A 36 -1.90 -6.74 2.27
C TYR A 36 -1.55 -6.25 3.69
N ILE A 37 -2.48 -5.58 4.36
CA ILE A 37 -2.29 -5.08 5.73
C ILE A 37 -1.97 -6.24 6.70
N SER A 38 -2.72 -7.34 6.65
CA SER A 38 -2.48 -8.50 7.51
C SER A 38 -1.10 -9.12 7.27
N THR A 39 -0.71 -9.24 5.99
CA THR A 39 0.58 -9.82 5.58
C THR A 39 1.75 -8.96 6.04
N GLU A 40 1.71 -7.66 5.74
CA GLU A 40 2.78 -6.74 6.12
C GLU A 40 2.87 -6.58 7.63
N THR A 41 1.73 -6.54 8.36
CA THR A 41 1.73 -6.51 9.83
C THR A 41 2.47 -7.71 10.40
N THR A 42 2.19 -8.92 9.90
CA THR A 42 2.85 -10.15 10.36
C THR A 42 4.35 -10.13 10.07
N LYS A 43 4.73 -9.71 8.86
CA LYS A 43 6.13 -9.58 8.42
C LYS A 43 6.89 -8.59 9.29
N TRP A 44 6.38 -7.38 9.48
CA TRP A 44 7.07 -6.35 10.25
C TRP A 44 7.12 -6.68 11.74
N ALA A 45 6.09 -7.34 12.28
CA ALA A 45 6.13 -7.86 13.64
C ALA A 45 7.25 -8.93 13.83
N LYS A 46 7.55 -9.73 12.81
CA LYS A 46 8.70 -10.65 12.82
C LYS A 46 10.01 -9.88 12.76
N VAL A 47 10.13 -8.91 11.85
CA VAL A 47 11.34 -8.09 11.69
C VAL A 47 11.70 -7.37 12.99
N ILE A 48 10.73 -6.70 13.64
CA ILE A 48 10.92 -5.98 14.91
C ILE A 48 11.46 -6.91 15.99
N ARG A 49 10.85 -8.09 16.16
CA ARG A 49 11.27 -9.07 17.16
C ARG A 49 12.67 -9.59 16.88
N THR A 50 12.97 -9.94 15.63
CA THR A 50 14.29 -10.44 15.22
C THR A 50 15.38 -9.38 15.41
N ALA A 51 15.10 -8.12 15.09
CA ALA A 51 16.04 -7.01 15.21
C ALA A 51 16.11 -6.43 16.64
N ASN A 52 15.31 -6.93 17.58
CA ASN A 52 15.22 -6.43 18.96
C ASN A 52 14.96 -4.90 19.04
N ILE A 53 14.14 -4.39 18.12
CA ILE A 53 13.75 -2.98 18.08
C ILE A 53 12.72 -2.75 19.18
N LYS A 54 12.92 -1.71 20.00
CA LYS A 54 12.03 -1.34 21.10
C LYS A 54 11.42 0.03 20.82
N PRO A 55 10.12 0.24 21.13
CA PRO A 55 9.54 1.58 21.15
C PRO A 55 10.19 2.39 22.29
N GLU A 56 10.26 3.71 22.10
CA GLU A 56 10.69 4.69 23.11
C GLU A 56 9.79 4.75 24.36
#